data_AF-A0A1V5QMK3-F1
#
_entry.id   AF-A0A1V5QMK3-F1
#
_cell.length_a   1.000
_cell.length_b   1.000
_cell.length_c   1.000
_cell.angle_alpha   90.00
_cell.angle_beta   90.00
_cell.angle_gamma   90.00
#
_symmetry.space_group_name_H-M   'P 1'
#
loop_
_entity.id
_entity.type
_entity.pdbx_description
1 polymer ?
#
loop_
_entity_poly.entity_id
_entity_poly.type
_entity_poly.pdbx_seq_one_letter_code
_entity_poly.pdbx_strand_id
1 'polypeptide(L)'
;MAKNNYQAEVGKKSNTARAKINNAPISLKYSVEVCNQIKTMPVNKAIAFMQRILNYEEFLPLRVYNTKVAHRKGDSKAGVKSGRYPQKVAKEFIKLLELAKSNADNLGLDAEKLLIIHIYANAGINRFSYQSKGRIAGKSRRRNATNIEVIVQEMKN
;
A
#
# COMPACT_ATOMS: atom_id res chain seq x y z
N MET A 1 -10.00 -21.82 8.11
CA MET A 1 -9.63 -20.38 8.05
C MET A 1 -8.36 -20.23 7.21
N ALA A 2 -8.27 -19.22 6.34
CA ALA A 2 -7.04 -18.97 5.58
C ALA A 2 -5.89 -18.58 6.52
N LYS A 3 -4.69 -19.11 6.31
CA LYS A 3 -3.50 -18.76 7.12
C LYS A 3 -3.08 -17.32 6.83
N ASN A 4 -3.16 -16.45 7.84
CA ASN A 4 -2.74 -15.05 7.74
C ASN A 4 -1.27 -14.88 8.17
N ASN A 5 -0.37 -15.47 7.39
CA ASN A 5 1.07 -15.27 7.60
C ASN A 5 1.47 -13.86 7.12
N TYR A 6 2.34 -13.21 7.88
CA TYR A 6 2.95 -11.92 7.55
C TYR A 6 4.40 -12.14 7.14
N GLN A 7 4.95 -11.26 6.32
CA GLN A 7 6.35 -11.35 5.86
C GLN A 7 7.36 -10.95 6.92
N ALA A 8 6.95 -10.18 7.92
CA ALA A 8 7.80 -9.79 9.04
C ALA A 8 7.24 -10.32 10.35
N GLU A 9 8.14 -10.82 11.18
CA GLU A 9 7.90 -11.03 12.60
C GLU A 9 8.40 -9.82 13.36
N VAL A 10 7.52 -9.20 14.14
CA VAL A 10 7.86 -8.05 14.98
C VAL A 10 7.69 -8.47 16.43
N GLY A 11 8.66 -8.09 17.27
CA GLY A 11 8.92 -8.66 18.60
C GLY A 11 7.70 -8.78 19.51
N LYS A 12 7.46 -7.80 20.40
CA LYS A 12 6.39 -7.89 21.40
C LYS A 12 5.01 -7.72 20.76
N LYS A 13 4.28 -8.83 20.64
CA LYS A 13 2.89 -8.86 20.13
C LYS A 13 1.94 -7.96 20.92
N SER A 14 2.20 -7.73 22.21
CA SER A 14 1.34 -6.97 23.13
C SER A 14 1.13 -5.51 22.72
N ASN A 15 2.05 -4.91 21.96
CA ASN A 15 2.02 -3.49 21.62
C ASN A 15 1.85 -3.27 20.10
N THR A 16 1.42 -4.30 19.38
CA THR A 16 1.32 -4.26 17.92
C THR A 16 -0.06 -4.70 17.45
N ALA A 17 -0.60 -4.01 16.45
CA ALA A 17 -1.77 -4.43 15.72
C ALA A 17 -1.40 -4.79 14.28
N ARG A 18 -2.18 -5.68 13.65
CA ARG A 18 -1.92 -6.16 12.30
C ARG A 18 -3.17 -6.05 11.44
N ALA A 19 -3.00 -5.72 10.17
CA ALA A 19 -4.08 -5.74 9.19
C ALA A 19 -3.57 -6.26 7.84
N LYS A 20 -4.47 -6.90 7.09
CA LYS A 20 -4.16 -7.49 5.79
C LYS A 20 -5.37 -7.46 4.87
N ILE A 21 -5.14 -7.12 3.61
CA ILE A 21 -6.12 -7.23 2.53
C ILE A 21 -5.53 -8.14 1.46
N ASN A 22 -6.22 -9.25 1.17
CA ASN A 22 -5.80 -10.22 0.16
C ASN A 22 -6.49 -9.93 -1.18
N ASN A 23 -5.76 -10.11 -2.28
CA ASN A 23 -6.24 -9.97 -3.66
C ASN A 23 -6.94 -8.62 -3.96
N ALA A 24 -6.44 -7.52 -3.39
CA ALA A 24 -6.92 -6.18 -3.73
C ALA A 24 -6.70 -5.90 -5.23
N PRO A 25 -7.68 -5.35 -5.97
CA PRO A 25 -7.62 -5.16 -7.42
C PRO A 25 -6.77 -3.93 -7.80
N ILE A 26 -5.57 -3.82 -7.26
CA ILE A 26 -4.66 -2.68 -7.38
C ILE A 26 -3.32 -3.08 -8.00
N SER A 27 -2.59 -2.09 -8.52
CA SER A 27 -1.29 -2.30 -9.13
C SER A 27 -0.23 -2.60 -8.08
N LEU A 28 0.47 -3.72 -8.23
CA LEU A 28 1.60 -4.09 -7.37
C LEU A 28 2.69 -3.00 -7.38
N LYS A 29 3.05 -2.49 -8.57
CA LYS A 29 4.13 -1.52 -8.73
C LYS A 29 3.90 -0.25 -7.90
N TYR A 30 2.70 0.31 -8.00
CA TYR A 30 2.35 1.49 -7.20
C TYR A 30 2.18 1.16 -5.72
N SER A 31 1.71 -0.05 -5.39
CA SER A 31 1.58 -0.48 -3.99
C SER A 31 2.96 -0.58 -3.31
N VAL A 32 3.97 -1.10 -4.02
CA VAL A 32 5.36 -1.16 -3.52
C VAL A 32 5.92 0.24 -3.27
N GLU A 33 5.70 1.18 -4.18
CA GLU A 33 6.14 2.58 -4.00
C GLU A 33 5.44 3.25 -2.82
N VAL A 34 4.14 2.98 -2.64
CA VAL A 34 3.39 3.41 -1.46
C VAL A 34 4.00 2.82 -0.18
N CYS A 35 4.21 1.50 -0.11
CA CYS A 35 4.82 0.85 1.04
C CYS A 35 6.16 1.51 1.40
N ASN A 36 7.02 1.75 0.41
CA ASN A 36 8.31 2.41 0.63
C ASN A 36 8.16 3.87 1.07
N GLN A 37 7.06 4.56 0.72
CA GLN A 37 6.85 5.96 1.05
C GLN A 37 6.31 6.14 2.47
N ILE A 38 5.42 5.25 2.91
CA ILE A 38 4.76 5.37 4.23
C ILE A 38 5.38 4.50 5.31
N LYS A 39 6.39 3.69 4.97
CA LYS A 39 7.21 2.99 5.96
C LYS A 39 7.72 4.00 6.99
N THR A 40 7.67 3.64 8.28
CA THR A 40 8.06 4.49 9.42
C THR A 40 7.27 5.78 9.60
N MET A 41 6.12 5.96 8.93
CA MET A 41 5.23 7.09 9.19
C MET A 41 4.22 6.79 10.30
N PRO A 42 3.75 7.80 11.06
CA PRO A 42 2.54 7.68 11.85
C PRO A 42 1.34 7.34 10.95
N VAL A 43 0.44 6.48 11.43
CA VAL A 43 -0.71 5.99 10.65
C VAL A 43 -1.59 7.15 10.17
N ASN A 44 -1.88 8.13 11.05
CA ASN A 44 -2.67 9.30 10.70
C ASN A 44 -2.02 10.14 9.57
N LYS A 45 -0.69 10.29 9.60
CA LYS A 45 0.06 10.99 8.55
C LYS A 45 0.02 10.23 7.22
N ALA A 46 0.08 8.90 7.27
CA ALA A 46 -0.03 8.05 6.09
C ALA A 46 -1.44 8.14 5.46
N ILE A 47 -2.51 8.14 6.27
CA ILE A 47 -3.88 8.35 5.79
C ILE A 47 -4.03 9.73 5.13
N ALA A 48 -3.55 10.79 5.78
CA ALA A 48 -3.58 12.14 5.22
C ALA A 48 -2.81 12.23 3.89
N PHE A 49 -1.64 11.58 3.78
CA PHE A 49 -0.90 11.49 2.52
C PHE A 49 -1.70 10.78 1.42
N MET A 50 -2.41 9.68 1.73
CA MET A 50 -3.28 9.03 0.75
C MET A 50 -4.46 9.91 0.32
N GLN A 51 -5.06 10.67 1.24
CA GLN A 51 -6.12 11.63 0.92
C GLN A 51 -5.62 12.72 -0.03
N ARG A 52 -4.42 13.28 0.21
CA ARG A 52 -3.81 14.24 -0.72
C ARG A 52 -3.53 13.65 -2.11
N ILE A 53 -3.19 12.36 -2.20
CA ILE A 53 -3.10 11.66 -3.50
C ILE A 53 -4.46 11.58 -4.18
N LEU A 54 -5.54 11.31 -3.44
CA LEU A 54 -6.89 11.25 -3.99
C LEU A 54 -7.34 12.57 -4.57
N ASN A 55 -7.00 13.67 -3.90
CA ASN A 55 -7.30 15.05 -4.30
C ASN A 55 -6.34 15.62 -5.35
N TYR A 56 -5.37 14.85 -5.83
CA TYR A 56 -4.32 15.30 -6.75
C TYR A 56 -3.39 16.41 -6.21
N GLU A 57 -3.41 16.67 -4.91
CA GLU A 57 -2.57 17.69 -4.26
C GLU A 57 -1.12 17.22 -4.12
N GLU A 58 -0.93 15.94 -3.82
CA GLU A 58 0.39 15.36 -3.60
C GLU A 58 0.58 14.08 -4.44
N PHE A 59 1.63 14.03 -5.26
CA PHE A 59 1.92 12.85 -6.07
C PHE A 59 2.69 11.80 -5.26
N LEU A 60 2.51 10.53 -5.61
CA LEU A 60 3.36 9.44 -5.16
C LEU A 60 4.69 9.45 -5.93
N PRO A 61 5.83 9.70 -5.28
CA PRO A 61 7.14 9.58 -5.92
C PRO A 61 7.38 8.12 -6.35
N LEU A 62 7.89 7.93 -7.57
CA LEU A 62 8.24 6.60 -8.09
C LEU A 62 9.76 6.44 -8.11
N ARG A 63 10.30 5.58 -7.24
CA ARG A 63 11.75 5.35 -7.10
C ARG A 63 12.25 4.14 -7.89
N VAL A 64 11.49 3.05 -7.85
CA VAL A 64 11.82 1.77 -8.48
C VAL A 64 11.14 1.66 -9.85
N TYR A 65 9.84 1.95 -9.93
CA TYR A 65 9.05 1.76 -11.15
C TYR A 65 8.82 3.08 -11.91
N ASN A 66 9.91 3.73 -12.32
CA ASN A 66 9.90 5.10 -12.86
C ASN A 66 10.25 5.22 -14.35
N THR A 67 10.45 4.11 -15.06
CA THR A 67 10.80 4.12 -16.48
C THR A 67 9.70 4.77 -17.34
N LYS A 68 10.09 5.73 -18.21
CA LYS A 68 9.17 6.48 -19.10
C LYS A 68 8.04 7.19 -18.34
N VAL A 69 8.28 7.60 -17.10
CA VAL A 69 7.33 8.42 -16.32
C VAL A 69 7.70 9.88 -16.41
N ALA A 70 6.73 10.73 -16.76
CA ALA A 70 6.91 12.17 -16.81
C ALA A 70 7.32 12.75 -15.45
N HIS A 71 8.18 13.77 -15.49
CA HIS A 71 8.54 14.55 -14.32
C HIS A 71 7.35 15.41 -13.86
N ARG A 72 7.30 15.68 -12.56
CA ARG A 72 6.37 16.61 -11.93
C ARG A 72 7.08 17.94 -11.71
N LYS A 73 6.29 19.02 -11.79
CA LYS A 73 6.76 20.38 -11.49
C LYS A 73 7.06 20.48 -9.98
N GLY A 74 8.09 21.25 -9.64
CA GLY A 74 8.52 21.50 -8.27
C GLY A 74 9.73 20.68 -7.85
N ASP A 75 9.96 20.64 -6.55
CA ASP A 75 11.11 19.97 -5.95
C ASP A 75 11.00 18.45 -6.03
N SER A 76 12.15 17.79 -5.95
CA SER A 76 12.19 16.34 -5.87
C SER A 76 11.55 15.87 -4.55
N LYS A 77 10.72 14.85 -4.64
CA LYS A 77 10.16 14.15 -3.48
C LYS A 77 10.85 12.81 -3.33
N ALA A 78 11.35 12.51 -2.14
CA ALA A 78 12.08 11.27 -1.86
C ALA A 78 13.22 10.99 -2.88
N GLY A 79 13.93 12.05 -3.31
CA GLY A 79 15.04 11.96 -4.27
C GLY A 79 14.64 11.83 -5.73
N VAL A 80 13.35 11.83 -6.08
CA VAL A 80 12.87 11.72 -7.46
C VAL A 80 11.97 12.88 -7.89
N LYS A 81 12.07 13.26 -9.17
CA LYS A 81 11.17 14.25 -9.80
C LYS A 81 10.00 13.61 -10.54
N SER A 82 9.95 12.28 -10.67
CA SER A 82 8.88 11.56 -11.37
C SER A 82 7.85 10.98 -10.41
N GLY A 83 6.57 10.99 -10.82
CA GLY A 83 5.48 10.62 -9.92
C GLY A 83 4.09 10.54 -10.55
N ARG A 84 3.19 9.80 -9.88
CA ARG A 84 1.79 9.60 -10.33
C ARG A 84 0.82 9.76 -9.15
N TYR A 85 -0.48 9.83 -9.46
CA TYR A 85 -1.56 9.87 -8.47
C TYR A 85 -2.40 8.58 -8.56
N PRO A 86 -1.94 7.46 -7.98
CA PRO A 86 -2.63 6.18 -8.12
C PRO A 86 -3.84 6.11 -7.18
N GLN A 87 -4.93 6.79 -7.53
CA GLN A 87 -6.12 6.93 -6.68
C GLN A 87 -6.70 5.58 -6.22
N LYS A 88 -6.78 4.59 -7.11
CA LYS A 88 -7.29 3.25 -6.75
C LYS A 88 -6.44 2.58 -5.65
N VAL A 89 -5.13 2.79 -5.69
CA VAL A 89 -4.20 2.27 -4.68
C VAL A 89 -4.41 3.04 -3.38
N ALA A 90 -4.47 4.36 -3.43
CA ALA A 90 -4.71 5.19 -2.25
C ALA A 90 -5.99 4.80 -1.49
N LYS A 91 -7.09 4.54 -2.20
CA LYS A 91 -8.35 4.07 -1.58
C LYS A 91 -8.18 2.76 -0.82
N GLU A 92 -7.48 1.77 -1.39
CA GLU A 92 -7.27 0.48 -0.72
C GLU A 92 -6.29 0.59 0.46
N PHE A 93 -5.29 1.47 0.38
CA PHE A 93 -4.38 1.72 1.50
C PHE A 93 -5.06 2.45 2.66
N ILE A 94 -5.98 3.39 2.39
CA ILE A 94 -6.79 4.03 3.44
C ILE A 94 -7.58 2.96 4.20
N LYS A 95 -8.30 2.08 3.48
CA LYS A 95 -9.04 0.96 4.09
C LYS A 95 -8.14 0.07 4.95
N LEU A 96 -6.94 -0.26 4.46
CA LEU A 96 -5.98 -1.08 5.21
C LEU A 96 -5.55 -0.40 6.52
N LEU A 97 -5.25 0.90 6.47
CA LEU A 97 -4.79 1.66 7.62
C LEU A 97 -5.91 1.91 8.64
N GLU A 98 -7.13 2.17 8.18
CA GLU A 98 -8.33 2.26 9.04
C GLU A 98 -8.61 0.92 9.73
N LEU A 99 -8.48 -0.20 9.00
CA LEU A 99 -8.58 -1.53 9.59
C LEU A 99 -7.49 -1.77 10.64
N ALA A 100 -6.26 -1.29 10.41
CA ALA A 100 -5.18 -1.38 11.39
C ALA A 100 -5.48 -0.55 12.66
N LYS A 101 -6.09 0.64 12.53
CA LYS A 101 -6.55 1.45 13.67
C LYS A 101 -7.62 0.73 14.47
N SER A 102 -8.68 0.26 13.80
CA SER A 102 -9.76 -0.48 14.46
C SER A 102 -9.25 -1.74 15.18
N ASN A 103 -8.29 -2.46 14.58
CA ASN A 103 -7.66 -3.59 15.24
C ASN A 103 -6.81 -3.19 16.45
N ALA A 104 -6.17 -2.02 16.42
CA ALA A 104 -5.42 -1.49 17.56
C ALA A 104 -6.34 -1.06 18.69
N ASP A 105 -7.45 -0.39 18.38
CA ASP A 105 -8.49 0.00 19.34
C ASP A 105 -9.05 -1.24 20.06
N ASN A 106 -9.34 -2.31 19.30
CA ASN A 106 -9.81 -3.59 19.86
C ASN A 106 -8.78 -4.25 20.80
N LEU A 107 -7.50 -3.95 20.64
CA LEU A 107 -6.42 -4.42 21.51
C LEU A 107 -6.12 -3.47 22.67
N GLY A 108 -6.83 -2.35 22.78
CA GLY A 108 -6.64 -1.33 23.81
C GLY A 108 -5.40 -0.46 23.61
N LEU A 109 -4.88 -0.37 22.38
CA LEU A 109 -3.75 0.51 22.04
C LEU A 109 -4.27 1.91 21.68
N ASP A 110 -3.45 2.94 21.92
CA ASP A 110 -3.79 4.31 21.50
C ASP A 110 -3.70 4.45 19.97
N ALA A 111 -4.85 4.51 19.28
CA ALA A 111 -4.92 4.64 17.83
C ALA A 111 -4.38 5.97 17.28
N GLU A 112 -4.18 6.99 18.12
CA GLU A 112 -3.56 8.25 17.69
C GLU A 112 -2.03 8.14 17.61
N LYS A 113 -1.44 7.25 18.42
CA LYS A 113 0.01 7.08 18.56
C LYS A 113 0.54 5.82 17.86
N LEU A 114 -0.08 5.44 16.75
CA LEU A 114 0.36 4.29 15.95
C LEU A 114 1.42 4.66 14.92
N LEU A 115 2.52 3.92 14.93
CA LEU A 115 3.61 3.98 13.95
C LEU A 115 3.58 2.76 13.03
N ILE A 116 3.78 2.96 11.73
CA ILE A 116 3.92 1.88 10.75
C ILE A 116 5.34 1.29 10.85
N ILE A 117 5.45 0.11 11.47
CA ILE A 117 6.72 -0.61 11.65
C ILE A 117 7.02 -1.55 10.48
N HIS A 118 6.00 -2.17 9.91
CA HIS A 118 6.11 -3.03 8.74
C HIS A 118 4.95 -2.77 7.80
N ILE A 119 5.26 -2.68 6.51
CA ILE A 119 4.26 -2.59 5.47
C ILE A 119 4.81 -3.25 4.21
N TYR A 120 4.00 -4.09 3.58
CA TYR A 120 4.46 -4.88 2.46
C TYR A 120 3.33 -5.14 1.46
N ALA A 121 3.72 -5.22 0.19
CA ALA A 121 2.84 -5.53 -0.92
C ALA A 121 3.44 -6.66 -1.75
N ASN A 122 2.68 -7.71 -2.02
CA ASN A 122 3.09 -8.81 -2.90
C ASN A 122 2.04 -9.14 -3.96
N ALA A 123 2.45 -9.87 -4.98
CA ALA A 123 1.56 -10.27 -6.06
C ALA A 123 0.42 -11.15 -5.52
N GLY A 124 -0.82 -10.76 -5.82
CA GLY A 124 -1.99 -11.59 -5.62
C GLY A 124 -2.24 -12.52 -6.81
N ILE A 125 -3.40 -13.17 -6.78
CA ILE A 125 -3.84 -14.08 -7.85
C ILE A 125 -4.14 -13.25 -9.11
N ASN A 126 -3.46 -13.57 -10.20
CA ASN A 126 -3.70 -12.94 -11.48
C ASN A 126 -4.95 -13.51 -12.14
N ARG A 127 -5.80 -12.63 -12.66
CA ARG A 127 -6.96 -13.04 -13.47
C ARG A 127 -6.66 -12.74 -14.93
N PHE A 128 -6.94 -13.71 -15.80
CA PHE A 128 -6.71 -13.58 -17.24
C PHE A 128 -8.02 -13.37 -17.98
N SER A 129 -7.97 -12.57 -19.05
CA SER A 129 -9.08 -12.41 -19.98
C SER A 129 -8.54 -12.47 -21.40
N TYR A 130 -9.24 -13.21 -22.27
CA TYR A 130 -8.85 -13.39 -23.66
C TYR A 130 -9.46 -12.28 -24.51
N GLN A 131 -8.65 -11.72 -25.43
CA GLN A 131 -9.15 -10.77 -26.42
C GLN A 131 -9.76 -11.53 -27.60
N SER A 132 -10.75 -10.93 -28.26
CA SER A 132 -11.31 -11.46 -29.50
C SER A 132 -10.26 -11.50 -30.62
N LYS A 133 -10.44 -12.45 -31.57
CA LYS A 133 -9.54 -12.79 -32.71
C LYS A 133 -8.40 -13.81 -32.43
N GLY A 134 -8.76 -14.98 -31.91
CA GLY A 134 -8.41 -16.28 -32.51
C GLY A 134 -6.96 -16.81 -32.50
N ARG A 135 -5.98 -16.17 -31.85
CA ARG A 135 -4.69 -16.86 -31.59
C ARG A 135 -4.77 -17.62 -30.27
N ILE A 136 -4.35 -18.89 -30.26
CA ILE A 136 -4.17 -19.70 -29.04
C ILE A 136 -3.16 -19.02 -28.09
N ALA A 137 -2.18 -18.29 -28.65
CA ALA A 137 -1.27 -17.37 -27.95
C ALA A 137 -1.76 -15.90 -27.95
N GLY A 138 -3.06 -15.66 -28.10
CA GLY A 138 -3.65 -14.33 -28.18
C GLY A 138 -3.26 -13.45 -27.00
N LYS A 139 -3.22 -12.12 -27.20
CA LYS A 139 -2.87 -11.15 -26.15
C LYS A 139 -3.79 -11.34 -24.93
N SER A 140 -3.31 -12.10 -23.96
CA SER A 140 -4.00 -12.30 -22.69
C SER A 140 -3.87 -11.04 -21.86
N ARG A 141 -4.99 -10.46 -21.44
CA ARG A 141 -4.98 -9.33 -20.52
C ARG A 141 -4.91 -9.86 -19.10
N ARG A 142 -3.80 -9.55 -18.43
CA ARG A 142 -3.60 -9.83 -17.02
C ARG A 142 -4.22 -8.72 -16.17
N ARG A 143 -5.25 -9.04 -15.41
CA ARG A 143 -5.74 -8.21 -14.31
C ARG A 143 -4.93 -8.56 -13.06
N ASN A 144 -4.06 -7.63 -12.68
CA ASN A 144 -3.23 -7.78 -11.49
C ASN A 144 -4.07 -7.59 -10.23
N ALA A 145 -3.80 -8.41 -9.23
CA ALA A 145 -4.21 -8.21 -7.86
C ALA A 145 -2.97 -8.15 -6.97
N THR A 146 -3.10 -7.54 -5.80
CA THR A 146 -2.01 -7.35 -4.84
C THR A 146 -2.52 -7.71 -3.46
N ASN A 147 -1.76 -8.49 -2.68
CA ASN A 147 -2.02 -8.58 -1.24
C ASN A 147 -1.18 -7.50 -0.55
N ILE A 148 -1.80 -6.79 0.38
CA ILE A 148 -1.17 -5.74 1.16
C ILE A 148 -1.32 -6.06 2.64
N GLU A 149 -0.26 -5.87 3.40
CA GLU A 149 -0.22 -6.12 4.83
C GLU A 149 0.49 -4.98 5.56
N VAL A 150 0.05 -4.73 6.79
CA VAL A 150 0.63 -3.73 7.66
C VAL A 150 0.70 -4.27 9.09
N ILE A 151 1.77 -3.93 9.78
CA ILE A 151 1.92 -4.07 11.22
C ILE A 151 2.20 -2.68 11.76
N VAL A 152 1.43 -2.29 12.77
CA VAL A 152 1.57 -1.02 13.46
C VAL A 152 1.97 -1.27 14.91
N GLN A 153 2.71 -0.34 15.49
CA GLN A 153 3.13 -0.38 16.89
C GLN A 153 2.74 0.94 17.56
N GLU A 154 2.27 0.84 18.78
CA GLU A 154 2.08 2.01 19.63
C GLU A 154 3.45 2.62 20.01
N MET A 155 3.60 3.93 19.79
CA MET A 155 4.77 4.68 20.21
C MET A 155 4.75 4.80 21.74
N LYS A 156 5.78 4.27 22.39
CA LYS A 156 6.05 4.59 23.80
C LYS A 156 6.75 5.94 23.84
N ASN A 157 6.25 6.85 24.66
CA ASN A 157 6.99 8.04 25.06
C ASN A 157 8.28 7.65 25.77
#